data_AF-A0A929H6L9-F1
#
_entry.id   AF-A0A929H6L9-F1
#
_cell.length_a   1.000
_cell.length_b   1.000
_cell.length_c   1.000
_cell.angle_alpha   90.00
_cell.angle_beta   90.00
_cell.angle_gamma   90.00
#
_symmetry.space_group_name_H-M   'P 1'
#
loop_
_entity.id
_entity.type
_entity.pdbx_description
1 polymer ?
#
loop_
_entity_poly.entity_id
_entity_poly.type
_entity_poly.pdbx_seq_one_letter_code
_entity_poly.pdbx_strand_id
1 'polypeptide(L)' 'MRFGELNEKYPGGVESQAAHLREEGYIVEPGKGKKPPKVKDFEKALVEA' A
#
# COMPACT_ATOMS: atom_id res chain seq x y z
N MET A 1 12.33 -1.97 -0.86
CA MET A 1 10.95 -2.09 -1.38
C MET A 1 10.67 -0.82 -2.18
N ARG A 2 10.41 -0.91 -3.50
CA ARG A 2 10.26 0.26 -4.39
C ARG A 2 8.89 0.36 -5.09
N PHE A 3 7.92 -0.50 -4.76
CA PHE A 3 6.73 -0.70 -5.60
C PHE A 3 5.39 -0.31 -4.96
N GLY A 4 5.36 0.37 -3.81
CA GLY A 4 4.10 0.77 -3.16
C GLY A 4 3.20 -0.40 -2.70
N GLU A 5 3.74 -1.62 -2.71
CA GLU A 5 3.07 -2.84 -2.26
C GLU A 5 2.95 -2.85 -0.74
N LEU A 6 1.81 -3.35 -0.26
CA LEU A 6 1.60 -3.54 1.18
C LEU A 6 2.43 -4.73 1.66
N ASN A 7 3.02 -4.58 2.85
CA ASN A 7 3.93 -5.56 3.41
C ASN A 7 3.18 -6.44 4.43
N GLU A 8 3.03 -7.71 4.10
CA GLU A 8 2.36 -8.70 4.97
C GLU A 8 3.01 -8.84 6.35
N LYS A 9 4.29 -8.48 6.49
CA LYS A 9 5.02 -8.53 7.76
C LYS A 9 4.87 -7.27 8.61
N TYR A 10 4.14 -6.26 8.14
CA TYR A 10 3.86 -5.07 8.92
C TYR A 10 2.96 -5.44 10.11
N PRO A 11 3.15 -4.86 11.31
CA PRO A 11 2.28 -5.12 12.45
C PRO A 11 0.81 -4.88 12.10
N GLY A 12 -0.06 -5.86 12.40
CA GLY A 12 -1.48 -5.83 12.02
C GLY A 12 -1.77 -6.32 10.59
N GLY A 13 -0.76 -6.65 9.79
CA GLY A 13 -0.89 -7.23 8.46
C GLY A 13 -1.41 -6.26 7.39
N VAL A 14 -1.65 -6.80 6.20
CA VAL A 14 -2.06 -6.03 5.00
C VAL A 14 -3.36 -5.27 5.21
N GLU A 15 -4.35 -5.88 5.88
CA GLU A 15 -5.66 -5.24 6.08
C GLU A 15 -5.56 -3.99 6.97
N SER A 16 -4.80 -4.06 8.06
CA SER A 16 -4.59 -2.90 8.94
C SER A 16 -3.82 -1.79 8.24
N GLN A 17 -2.76 -2.15 7.51
CA GLN A 17 -2.02 -1.17 6.70
C GLN A 17 -2.92 -0.51 5.65
N ALA A 18 -3.78 -1.29 4.98
CA ALA A 18 -4.71 -0.77 3.98
C ALA A 18 -5.78 0.15 4.59
N ALA A 19 -6.26 -0.13 5.81
CA ALA A 19 -7.20 0.72 6.52
C ALA A 19 -6.58 2.10 6.79
N HIS A 20 -5.38 2.14 7.39
CA HIS A 20 -4.68 3.40 7.68
C HIS A 20 -4.40 4.22 6.41
N LEU A 21 -3.95 3.57 5.34
CA LEU A 21 -3.71 4.27 4.07
C LEU A 21 -4.99 4.89 3.50
N ARG A 22 -6.14 4.22 3.63
CA ARG A 22 -7.44 4.78 3.21
C ARG A 22 -7.87 5.94 4.11
N GLU A 23 -7.63 5.86 5.41
CA GLU A 23 -7.89 6.96 6.36
C GLU A 23 -7.06 8.20 6.04
N GLU A 24 -5.81 8.01 5.59
CA GLU A 24 -4.91 9.08 5.11
C GLU A 24 -5.33 9.64 3.72
N GLY A 25 -6.29 9.01 3.05
CA GLY A 25 -6.81 9.45 1.74
C GLY A 25 -6.17 8.77 0.52
N TYR A 26 -5.34 7.74 0.72
CA TYR A 26 -4.80 6.96 -0.38
C TYR A 26 -5.80 5.94 -0.93
N ILE A 27 -5.71 5.70 -2.24
CA ILE A 27 -6.46 4.64 -2.90
C ILE A 27 -5.60 3.37 -2.90
N VAL A 28 -6.08 2.30 -2.26
CA VAL A 28 -5.43 0.97 -2.29
C VAL A 28 -6.13 0.08 -3.32
N GLU A 29 -5.40 -0.33 -4.36
CA GLU A 29 -5.88 -1.27 -5.37
C GLU A 29 -5.68 -2.71 -4.89
N PRO A 30 -6.66 -3.60 -5.10
CA PRO A 30 -6.50 -5.02 -4.78
C PRO A 30 -5.39 -5.64 -5.63
N GLY A 31 -4.63 -6.54 -5.00
CA GLY A 31 -3.64 -7.34 -5.70
C GLY A 31 -4.29 -8.31 -6.70
N LYS A 32 -3.58 -8.66 -7.77
CA LYS A 32 -4.01 -9.68 -8.73
C LYS A 32 -3.31 -11.01 -8.43
N GLY A 33 -4.07 -12.08 -8.23
CA GLY A 33 -3.53 -13.41 -7.94
C GLY A 33 -2.81 -13.45 -6.58
N LYS A 34 -1.54 -13.85 -6.57
CA LYS A 34 -0.69 -13.91 -5.35
C LYS A 34 0.00 -12.59 -5.01
N LYS A 35 -0.29 -11.51 -5.74
CA LYS A 35 0.33 -10.22 -5.48
C LYS A 35 -0.39 -9.52 -4.31
N PRO A 36 0.33 -8.83 -3.43
CA PRO A 36 -0.30 -8.03 -2.39
C PRO A 36 -1.05 -6.82 -3.00
N PRO A 37 -1.97 -6.20 -2.25
CA PRO A 37 -2.52 -4.89 -2.59
C PRO A 37 -1.42 -3.84 -2.70
N LYS A 38 -1.72 -2.76 -3.44
CA LYS A 38 -0.77 -1.68 -3.70
C LYS A 38 -1.45 -0.32 -3.62
N VAL A 39 -0.70 0.70 -3.24
CA VAL A 39 -1.17 2.09 -3.31
C VAL A 39 -1.18 2.55 -4.78
N LYS A 40 -2.33 3.06 -5.23
CA LYS A 40 -2.47 3.65 -6.56
C LYS A 40 -1.59 4.88 -6.69
N ASP A 41 -0.91 5.03 -7.83
CA ASP A 41 -0.07 6.20 -8.11
C ASP A 41 1.00 6.47 -7.03
N PHE A 42 1.46 5.44 -6.31
CA PHE A 42 2.44 5.55 -5.23
C PHE A 42 3.68 6.40 -5.60
N GLU A 43 4.15 6.27 -6.83
CA GLU A 43 5.30 7.02 -7.34
C GLU A 43 5.09 8.54 -7.32
N LYS A 44 3.84 9.02 -7.44
CA LYS A 44 3.52 10.45 -7.34
C LYS A 44 3.47 10.95 -5.89
N ALA A 45 3.34 10.05 -4.93
CA ALA A 45 3.38 10.35 -3.51
C ALA A 45 4.82 10.27 -2.94
N LEU A 46 5.80 9.82 -3.74
CA LEU A 46 7.19 9.86 -3.35
C LEU A 46 7.70 11.30 -3.40
N VAL A 47 8.07 11.84 -2.25
CA VAL A 47 8.87 13.06 -2.17
C VAL A 47 10.34 12.63 -2.28
N GLU A 48 11.09 13.19 -3.23
CA GLU A 48 12.54 13.01 -3.26
C GLU A 48 13.13 13.65 -1.99
N ALA A 49 13.94 12.87 -1.27
CA ALA A 49 14.56 13.27 -0.01
C ALA A 49 15.85 14.07 -0.22
#